data_AF-D3RNC3-F1
#
_entry.id   AF-D3RNC3-F1
#
_cell.length_a   1.000
_cell.length_b   1.000
_cell.length_c   1.000
_cell.angle_alpha   90.00
_cell.angle_beta   90.00
_cell.angle_gamma   90.00
#
_symmetry.space_group_name_H-M   'P 1'
#
loop_
_entity.id
_entity.type
_entity.pdbx_description
1 polymer ?
#
loop_
_entity_poly.entity_id
_entity_poly.type
_entity_poly.pdbx_seq_one_letter_code
_entity_poly.pdbx_strand_id
1 'polypeptide(L)'
;MASIGSPPQAPRPIPRLAPRLAAPALLAVLVGVLWGLMQVPGRSAETGGLGDSAEAHQAVEAWETLWSELGERGVAALSPSASDSSRRSAGDTVFMRYRNLWGRIDDEARLAFQLAALSGDPVRKLALIEPLTQAEEPLIRFRAHLERARLQRRLQDFESARIAARAALAVPELPERLRSDAWFILADSAWEQDRLDEAETALNAAIAGDPGFWEARRLRLEVLARRLAGPRQRGAVCLDRTRRMIEDLGALPALAEDQTQFRDLADRFARQGTPSHVALALIAGLGYRWSGDTERARATLASAERLRGRLPDGCERLILERVSGLLGPALAPEKRP
;
A
#
# COMPACT_ATOMS: atom_id res chain seq x y z
N MET A 1 6.62 56.59 20.83
CA MET A 1 6.22 57.79 20.06
C MET A 1 5.86 57.34 18.65
N ALA A 2 4.61 57.53 18.25
CA ALA A 2 4.07 57.11 16.97
C ALA A 2 4.47 58.07 15.85
N SER A 3 4.79 57.54 14.67
CA SER A 3 4.81 58.31 13.42
C SER A 3 3.90 57.61 12.39
N ILE A 4 2.89 58.37 11.99
CA ILE A 4 1.84 58.11 11.01
C ILE A 4 2.50 58.26 9.62
N GLY A 5 2.50 57.25 8.76
CA GLY A 5 1.46 57.05 7.75
C GLY A 5 1.82 57.75 6.42
N SER A 6 2.06 56.96 5.37
CA SER A 6 2.03 57.41 3.96
C SER A 6 1.18 56.42 3.14
N PRO A 7 0.33 56.91 2.21
CA PRO A 7 -0.74 56.13 1.61
C PRO A 7 -0.27 55.16 0.50
N PRO A 8 -1.07 54.13 0.16
CA PRO A 8 -0.72 53.14 -0.85
C PRO A 8 -0.89 53.69 -2.28
N GLN A 9 0.06 53.32 -3.15
CA GLN A 9 0.03 53.63 -4.58
C GLN A 9 -1.10 52.86 -5.30
N ALA A 10 -1.81 53.56 -6.19
CA ALA A 10 -2.90 53.02 -6.99
C ALA A 10 -2.44 51.91 -7.96
N PRO A 11 -3.31 50.92 -8.27
CA PRO A 11 -2.98 49.84 -9.21
C PRO A 11 -2.96 50.33 -10.66
N ARG A 12 -1.95 49.90 -11.42
CA ARG A 12 -1.83 50.13 -12.87
C ARG A 12 -2.90 49.34 -13.65
N PRO A 13 -3.47 49.88 -14.73
CA PRO A 13 -4.45 49.17 -15.54
C PRO A 13 -3.81 48.07 -16.39
N ILE A 14 -4.40 46.88 -16.36
CA ILE A 14 -4.06 45.74 -17.21
C ILE A 14 -4.69 45.95 -18.59
N PRO A 15 -3.94 45.87 -19.71
CA PRO A 15 -4.53 45.97 -21.04
C PRO A 15 -5.37 44.73 -21.36
N ARG A 16 -6.64 44.95 -21.72
CA ARG A 16 -7.56 43.92 -22.23
C ARG A 16 -7.13 43.50 -23.64
N LEU A 17 -6.60 42.28 -23.78
CA LEU A 17 -6.47 41.60 -25.07
C LEU A 17 -7.84 41.06 -25.50
N ALA A 18 -8.26 41.43 -26.71
CA ALA A 18 -9.49 40.97 -27.34
C ALA A 18 -9.39 39.49 -27.77
N PRO A 19 -10.49 38.71 -27.70
CA PRO A 19 -10.50 37.34 -28.18
C PRO A 19 -11.07 37.31 -29.60
N ARG A 20 -10.23 37.24 -30.62
CA ARG A 20 -10.67 36.84 -31.97
C ARG A 20 -9.61 35.97 -32.63
N LEU A 21 -10.11 34.89 -33.25
CA LEU A 21 -9.42 33.93 -34.13
C LEU A 21 -8.80 32.70 -33.46
N ALA A 22 -9.63 31.80 -32.92
CA ALA A 22 -9.27 30.38 -32.74
C ALA A 22 -10.42 29.41 -33.08
N ALA A 23 -11.43 29.86 -33.83
CA ALA A 23 -12.61 29.04 -34.15
C ALA A 23 -12.39 27.98 -35.25
N PRO A 24 -11.56 28.18 -36.31
CA PRO A 24 -11.42 27.15 -37.34
C PRO A 24 -10.44 26.02 -36.95
N ALA A 25 -9.46 26.30 -36.08
CA ALA A 25 -8.49 25.30 -35.65
C ALA A 25 -9.11 24.24 -34.71
N LEU A 26 -10.05 24.65 -33.86
CA LEU A 26 -10.73 23.74 -32.93
C LEU A 26 -11.69 22.77 -33.64
N LEU A 27 -12.27 23.19 -34.76
CA LEU A 27 -13.18 22.36 -35.56
C LEU A 27 -12.42 21.28 -36.37
N ALA A 28 -11.22 21.61 -36.88
CA ALA A 28 -10.35 20.63 -37.54
C ALA A 28 -9.81 19.56 -36.57
N VAL A 29 -9.50 19.94 -35.32
CA VAL A 29 -9.09 18.99 -34.27
C VAL A 29 -10.27 18.09 -33.86
N LEU A 30 -11.48 18.64 -33.72
CA LEU A 30 -12.67 17.84 -33.39
C LEU A 30 -13.05 16.83 -34.48
N VAL A 31 -12.95 17.21 -35.76
CA VAL A 31 -13.20 16.29 -36.88
C VAL A 31 -12.10 15.23 -37.00
N GLY A 32 -10.84 15.59 -36.76
CA GLY A 32 -9.73 14.64 -36.71
C GLY A 32 -9.85 13.62 -35.57
N VAL A 33 -10.30 14.06 -34.39
CA VAL A 33 -10.57 13.18 -33.23
C VAL A 33 -11.77 12.26 -33.49
N LEU A 34 -12.84 12.78 -34.10
CA LEU A 34 -14.01 11.96 -34.47
C LEU A 34 -13.70 10.94 -35.58
N TRP A 35 -12.87 11.30 -36.56
CA TRP A 35 -12.44 10.37 -37.61
C TRP A 35 -11.45 9.32 -37.06
N GLY A 36 -10.55 9.73 -36.15
CA GLY A 36 -9.65 8.82 -35.43
C GLY A 36 -10.38 7.82 -34.53
N LEU A 37 -11.53 8.20 -33.95
CA LEU A 37 -12.38 7.30 -33.18
C LEU A 37 -13.17 6.31 -34.05
N MET A 38 -13.50 6.67 -35.30
CA MET A 38 -14.19 5.76 -36.24
C MET A 38 -13.27 4.83 -37.02
N GLN A 39 -11.96 5.12 -37.09
CA GLN A 39 -10.96 4.26 -37.74
C GLN A 39 -10.00 3.57 -36.77
N VAL A 40 -10.39 3.39 -35.50
CA VAL A 40 -9.79 2.30 -34.72
C VAL A 40 -10.27 1.00 -35.37
N PRO A 41 -9.39 0.21 -36.03
CA PRO A 41 -9.77 -1.11 -36.45
C PRO A 41 -10.23 -1.81 -35.19
N GLY A 42 -11.42 -2.43 -35.22
CA GLY A 42 -11.86 -3.31 -34.16
C GLY A 42 -10.79 -4.38 -33.92
N ARG A 43 -9.83 -4.07 -33.05
CA ARG A 43 -9.31 -5.04 -32.09
C ARG A 43 -10.55 -5.39 -31.31
N SER A 44 -11.22 -6.44 -31.79
CA SER A 44 -12.01 -7.34 -31.00
C SER A 44 -11.47 -7.25 -29.59
N ALA A 45 -12.32 -6.78 -28.67
CA ALA A 45 -12.08 -6.98 -27.27
C ALA A 45 -11.58 -8.41 -27.14
N GLU A 46 -10.29 -8.59 -26.82
CA GLU A 46 -9.82 -9.83 -26.24
C GLU A 46 -10.74 -10.01 -25.05
N THR A 47 -11.75 -10.85 -25.25
CA THR A 47 -12.64 -11.34 -24.23
C THR A 47 -11.73 -11.79 -23.11
N GLY A 48 -11.85 -11.14 -21.95
CA GLY A 48 -10.99 -11.26 -20.78
C GLY A 48 -11.09 -12.62 -20.09
N GLY A 49 -11.05 -13.70 -20.86
CA GLY A 49 -10.66 -15.01 -20.39
C GLY A 49 -9.22 -14.94 -19.90
N LEU A 50 -8.86 -15.86 -18.99
CA LEU A 50 -7.51 -15.98 -18.46
C LEU A 50 -6.45 -16.11 -19.58
N GLY A 51 -6.86 -16.54 -20.77
CA GLY A 51 -6.00 -16.85 -21.91
C GLY A 51 -5.29 -18.18 -21.68
N ASP A 52 -5.05 -18.95 -22.74
CA ASP A 52 -4.28 -20.21 -22.65
C ASP A 52 -2.76 -19.96 -22.55
N SER A 53 -2.35 -18.85 -21.94
CA SER A 53 -0.93 -18.55 -21.76
C SER A 53 -0.35 -19.33 -20.59
N ALA A 54 0.94 -19.66 -20.66
CA ALA A 54 1.66 -20.28 -19.54
C ALA A 54 1.61 -19.39 -18.28
N GLU A 55 1.63 -18.06 -18.44
CA GLU A 55 1.49 -17.08 -17.36
C GLU A 55 0.14 -17.22 -16.64
N ALA A 56 -0.95 -17.44 -17.38
CA ALA A 56 -2.28 -17.62 -16.81
C ALA A 56 -2.41 -18.94 -16.05
N HIS A 57 -1.88 -20.03 -16.60
CA HIS A 57 -1.86 -21.33 -15.93
C HIS A 57 -1.08 -21.26 -14.61
N GLN A 58 0.11 -20.64 -14.62
CA GLN A 58 0.92 -20.46 -13.43
C GLN A 58 0.22 -19.58 -12.37
N ALA A 59 -0.47 -18.52 -12.79
CA ALA A 59 -1.21 -17.65 -11.87
C ALA A 59 -2.40 -18.38 -11.22
N VAL A 60 -3.11 -19.22 -11.98
CA VAL A 60 -4.20 -20.07 -11.44
C VAL A 60 -3.63 -21.09 -10.47
N GLU A 61 -2.59 -21.83 -10.86
CA GLU A 61 -1.94 -22.83 -10.00
C GLU A 61 -1.44 -22.24 -8.69
N ALA A 62 -0.75 -21.09 -8.74
CA ALA A 62 -0.27 -20.40 -7.55
C ALA A 62 -1.42 -19.93 -6.65
N TRP A 63 -2.50 -19.44 -7.22
CA TRP A 63 -3.68 -18.99 -6.48
C TRP A 63 -4.44 -20.16 -5.82
N GLU A 64 -4.60 -21.27 -6.54
CA GLU A 64 -5.18 -22.52 -6.04
C GLU A 64 -4.33 -23.18 -4.94
N THR A 65 -3.00 -23.16 -5.10
CA THR A 65 -2.05 -23.64 -4.09
C THR A 65 -2.20 -22.87 -2.79
N LEU A 66 -2.27 -21.53 -2.85
CA LEU A 66 -2.50 -20.69 -1.66
C LEU A 66 -3.76 -21.14 -0.90
N TRP A 67 -4.87 -21.37 -1.61
CA TRP A 67 -6.10 -21.82 -0.96
C TRP A 67 -6.01 -23.22 -0.37
N SER A 68 -5.30 -24.12 -1.04
CA SER A 68 -5.05 -25.46 -0.52
C SER A 68 -4.21 -25.41 0.76
N GLU A 69 -3.15 -24.60 0.78
CA GLU A 69 -2.34 -24.38 1.99
C GLU A 69 -3.15 -23.75 3.14
N LEU A 70 -4.03 -22.79 2.83
CA LEU A 70 -4.96 -22.21 3.81
C LEU A 70 -5.96 -23.24 4.35
N GLY A 71 -6.41 -24.17 3.52
CA GLY A 71 -7.29 -25.28 3.91
C GLY A 71 -6.59 -26.33 4.76
N GLU A 72 -5.38 -26.74 4.36
CA GLU A 72 -4.57 -27.78 5.01
C GLU A 72 -3.94 -27.31 6.33
N ARG A 73 -3.33 -26.13 6.33
CA ARG A 73 -2.70 -25.54 7.52
C ARG A 73 -3.67 -24.71 8.36
N GLY A 74 -4.87 -24.49 7.83
CA GLY A 74 -6.00 -23.84 8.49
C GLY A 74 -5.78 -22.36 8.82
N VAL A 75 -6.83 -21.76 9.39
CA VAL A 75 -6.79 -20.44 10.06
C VAL A 75 -5.74 -20.39 11.19
N ALA A 76 -5.27 -21.55 11.66
CA ALA A 76 -4.20 -21.67 12.66
C ALA A 76 -2.83 -21.20 12.14
N ALA A 77 -2.49 -21.43 10.86
CA ALA A 77 -1.28 -20.85 10.27
C ALA A 77 -1.34 -19.32 10.17
N LEU A 78 -2.55 -18.77 10.15
CA LEU A 78 -2.80 -17.34 10.23
C LEU A 78 -2.81 -16.84 11.68
N SER A 79 -2.91 -17.74 12.65
CA SER A 79 -2.96 -17.47 14.10
C SER A 79 -1.74 -18.10 14.78
N PRO A 80 -0.52 -17.59 14.54
CA PRO A 80 0.68 -18.27 14.99
C PRO A 80 0.75 -18.40 16.50
N SER A 81 1.45 -19.43 16.97
CA SER A 81 1.65 -19.70 18.40
C SER A 81 2.41 -18.57 19.10
N ALA A 82 2.28 -18.43 20.43
CA ALA A 82 3.03 -17.42 21.21
C ALA A 82 4.56 -17.55 21.10
N SER A 83 5.03 -18.74 20.75
CA SER A 83 6.44 -19.07 20.49
C SER A 83 6.88 -18.87 19.04
N ASP A 84 5.99 -18.44 18.15
CA ASP A 84 6.34 -18.23 16.75
C ASP A 84 7.27 -17.03 16.59
N SER A 85 8.42 -17.25 15.96
CA SER A 85 9.42 -16.20 15.67
C SER A 85 8.92 -15.07 14.76
N SER A 86 7.74 -15.23 14.16
CA SER A 86 6.99 -14.20 13.42
C SER A 86 6.14 -13.30 14.31
N ARG A 87 5.76 -13.72 15.53
CA ARG A 87 5.17 -12.85 16.55
C ARG A 87 6.25 -11.93 17.11
N ARG A 88 6.35 -10.75 16.51
CA ARG A 88 7.27 -9.70 16.95
C ARG A 88 6.44 -8.55 17.47
N SER A 89 6.99 -7.79 18.42
CA SER A 89 6.35 -6.56 18.86
C SER A 89 6.06 -5.71 17.64
N ALA A 90 4.79 -5.36 17.44
CA ALA A 90 4.43 -4.36 16.45
C ALA A 90 5.18 -3.08 16.81
N GLY A 91 5.72 -2.43 15.79
CA GLY A 91 6.50 -1.23 15.97
C GLY A 91 6.58 -0.48 14.65
N ASP A 92 6.28 0.80 14.71
CA ASP A 92 6.22 1.68 13.53
C ASP A 92 7.57 1.82 12.81
N THR A 93 8.65 1.45 13.51
CA THR A 93 10.02 1.53 13.01
C THR A 93 10.78 0.25 13.29
N VAL A 94 11.74 -0.08 12.42
CA VAL A 94 12.64 -1.21 12.58
C VAL A 94 13.37 -1.16 13.93
N PHE A 95 13.63 0.03 14.45
CA PHE A 95 14.28 0.24 15.75
C PHE A 95 13.37 -0.11 16.95
N MET A 96 12.05 -0.05 16.77
CA MET A 96 11.07 -0.55 17.75
C MET A 96 10.87 -2.05 17.60
N ARG A 97 10.91 -2.58 16.37
CA ARG A 97 10.72 -4.01 16.08
C ARG A 97 11.94 -4.87 16.47
N TYR A 98 13.14 -4.31 16.42
CA TYR A 98 14.39 -5.06 16.64
C TYR A 98 15.38 -4.33 17.55
N ARG A 99 15.36 -4.68 18.84
CA ARG A 99 16.31 -4.15 19.85
C ARG A 99 17.75 -4.64 19.67
N ASN A 100 17.96 -5.73 18.95
CA ASN A 100 19.29 -6.30 18.72
C ASN A 100 20.00 -5.75 17.48
N LEU A 101 19.33 -4.93 16.66
CA LEU A 101 19.96 -4.26 15.52
C LEU A 101 20.69 -2.97 15.92
N TRP A 102 20.78 -2.68 17.22
CA TRP A 102 21.59 -1.60 17.74
C TRP A 102 23.07 -1.98 17.66
N GLY A 103 23.78 -1.38 16.71
CA GLY A 103 25.23 -1.28 16.76
C GLY A 103 25.70 -0.29 17.83
N ARG A 104 27.01 -0.15 18.00
CA ARG A 104 27.57 0.95 18.80
C ARG A 104 27.28 2.27 18.11
N ILE A 105 26.55 3.15 18.79
CA ILE A 105 26.37 4.56 18.41
C ILE A 105 27.19 5.37 19.40
N ASP A 106 28.04 6.27 18.92
CA ASP A 106 28.79 7.18 19.79
C ASP A 106 27.87 8.11 20.60
N ASP A 107 28.39 8.67 21.69
CA ASP A 107 27.58 9.43 22.64
C ASP A 107 27.06 10.75 22.07
N GLU A 108 27.79 11.37 21.13
CA GLU A 108 27.40 12.62 20.50
C GLU A 108 26.22 12.41 19.54
N ALA A 109 26.31 11.41 18.66
CA ALA A 109 25.21 11.03 17.78
C ALA A 109 23.98 10.59 18.57
N ARG A 110 24.18 9.85 19.68
CA ARG A 110 23.08 9.45 20.57
C ARG A 110 22.38 10.67 21.16
N LEU A 111 23.14 11.63 21.68
CA LEU A 111 22.60 12.87 22.24
C LEU A 111 21.84 13.68 21.18
N ALA A 112 22.41 13.83 20.00
CA ALA A 112 21.77 14.54 18.89
C ALA A 112 20.42 13.91 18.49
N PHE A 113 20.36 12.58 18.36
CA PHE A 113 19.09 11.88 18.09
C PHE A 113 18.08 12.04 19.23
N GLN A 114 18.52 12.01 20.49
CA GLN A 114 17.64 12.21 21.65
C GLN A 114 17.07 13.64 21.67
N LEU A 115 17.91 14.66 21.47
CA LEU A 115 17.48 16.05 21.41
C LEU A 115 16.54 16.29 20.22
N ALA A 116 16.79 15.66 19.07
CA ALA A 116 15.91 15.75 17.91
C ALA A 116 14.54 15.08 18.19
N ALA A 117 14.53 13.93 18.86
CA ALA A 117 13.28 13.27 19.25
C ALA A 117 12.43 14.13 20.21
N LEU A 118 13.07 14.81 21.16
CA LEU A 118 12.42 15.67 22.15
C LEU A 118 12.02 17.05 21.61
N SER A 119 12.60 17.49 20.49
CA SER A 119 12.21 18.75 19.87
C SER A 119 10.76 18.69 19.35
N GLY A 120 10.00 19.79 19.48
CA GLY A 120 8.72 19.97 18.76
C GLY A 120 8.89 20.67 17.40
N ASP A 121 10.00 21.38 17.22
CA ASP A 121 10.27 22.21 16.05
C ASP A 121 10.95 21.41 14.93
N PRO A 122 10.32 21.29 13.73
CA PRO A 122 10.90 20.63 12.56
C PRO A 122 12.24 21.20 12.11
N VAL A 123 12.43 22.52 12.17
CA VAL A 123 13.68 23.17 11.71
C VAL A 123 14.82 22.77 12.64
N ARG A 124 14.60 22.88 13.95
CA ARG A 124 15.56 22.43 14.96
C ARG A 124 15.87 20.94 14.85
N LYS A 125 14.88 20.08 14.55
CA LYS A 125 15.12 18.64 14.31
C LYS A 125 16.07 18.42 13.15
N LEU A 126 15.81 19.06 12.00
CA LEU A 126 16.68 18.94 10.83
C LEU A 126 18.09 19.41 11.15
N ALA A 127 18.25 20.55 11.83
CA ALA A 127 19.56 21.07 12.21
C ALA A 127 20.37 20.10 13.10
N LEU A 128 19.71 19.36 13.99
CA LEU A 128 20.36 18.35 14.84
C LEU A 128 20.74 17.07 14.08
N ILE A 129 19.99 16.70 13.04
CA ILE A 129 20.17 15.43 12.32
C ILE A 129 21.08 15.58 11.10
N GLU A 130 21.06 16.74 10.42
CA GLU A 130 21.78 16.95 9.17
C GLU A 130 23.28 16.64 9.26
N PRO A 131 24.02 17.04 10.31
CA PRO A 131 25.45 16.70 10.43
C PRO A 131 25.70 15.18 10.47
N LEU A 132 24.77 14.42 11.06
CA LEU A 132 24.90 12.96 11.22
C LEU A 132 24.75 12.21 9.88
N THR A 133 24.27 12.86 8.83
CA THR A 133 24.21 12.26 7.47
C THR A 133 25.60 11.99 6.89
N GLN A 134 26.64 12.63 7.43
CA GLN A 134 28.04 12.48 7.02
C GLN A 134 28.88 11.67 8.02
N ALA A 135 28.26 11.06 9.04
CA ALA A 135 28.98 10.27 10.03
C ALA A 135 29.78 9.12 9.38
N GLU A 136 30.89 8.70 9.96
CA GLU A 136 31.68 7.57 9.43
C GLU A 136 30.93 6.24 9.55
N GLU A 137 30.23 6.05 10.68
CA GLU A 137 29.46 4.86 11.01
C GLU A 137 28.19 4.74 10.13
N PRO A 138 28.06 3.68 9.31
CA PRO A 138 26.90 3.48 8.43
C PRO A 138 25.55 3.54 9.14
N LEU A 139 25.44 2.96 10.34
CA LEU A 139 24.18 2.93 11.07
C LEU A 139 23.70 4.34 11.47
N ILE A 140 24.64 5.24 11.80
CA ILE A 140 24.34 6.62 12.16
C ILE A 140 23.86 7.40 10.92
N ARG A 141 24.59 7.29 9.79
CA ARG A 141 24.18 7.91 8.52
C ARG A 141 22.79 7.44 8.09
N PHE A 142 22.56 6.14 8.14
CA PHE A 142 21.28 5.54 7.79
C PHE A 142 20.13 6.12 8.61
N ARG A 143 20.30 6.11 9.93
CA ARG A 143 19.29 6.64 10.85
C ARG A 143 19.05 8.13 10.62
N ALA A 144 20.10 8.90 10.35
CA ALA A 144 19.98 10.32 10.04
C ALA A 144 19.15 10.57 8.77
N HIS A 145 19.47 9.87 7.68
CA HIS A 145 18.70 9.96 6.44
C HIS A 145 17.24 9.51 6.62
N LEU A 146 17.01 8.43 7.37
CA LEU A 146 15.67 7.92 7.64
C LEU A 146 14.83 8.91 8.47
N GLU A 147 15.41 9.52 9.52
CA GLU A 147 14.71 10.53 10.31
C GLU A 147 14.42 11.80 9.51
N ARG A 148 15.35 12.23 8.64
CA ARG A 148 15.11 13.30 7.68
C ARG A 148 13.94 12.95 6.76
N ALA A 149 13.90 11.74 6.21
CA ALA A 149 12.82 11.29 5.34
C ALA A 149 11.45 11.31 6.06
N ARG A 150 11.39 10.80 7.30
CA ARG A 150 10.18 10.82 8.13
C ARG A 150 9.69 12.23 8.43
N LEU A 151 10.63 13.13 8.73
CA LEU A 151 10.30 14.52 9.02
C LEU A 151 9.75 15.24 7.79
N GLN A 152 10.38 15.08 6.64
CA GLN A 152 9.88 15.66 5.38
C GLN A 152 8.51 15.10 5.00
N ARG A 153 8.31 13.79 5.19
CA ARG A 153 6.98 13.16 5.02
C ARG A 153 5.92 13.78 5.92
N ARG A 154 6.21 14.04 7.20
CA ARG A 154 5.28 14.72 8.12
C ARG A 154 4.99 16.17 7.71
N LEU A 155 5.94 16.82 7.07
CA LEU A 155 5.79 18.16 6.49
C LEU A 155 5.09 18.14 5.12
N GLN A 156 4.68 16.97 4.63
CA GLN A 156 4.09 16.76 3.30
C GLN A 156 5.01 17.17 2.13
N ASP A 157 6.32 17.31 2.38
CA ASP A 157 7.33 17.44 1.34
C ASP A 157 7.77 16.04 0.89
N PHE A 158 6.92 15.43 0.06
CA PHE A 158 7.11 14.04 -0.39
C PHE A 158 8.33 13.87 -1.30
N GLU A 159 8.77 14.91 -2.00
CA GLU A 159 9.95 14.83 -2.85
C GLU A 159 11.23 14.84 -2.01
N SER A 160 11.34 15.74 -1.04
CA SER A 160 12.45 15.73 -0.09
C SER A 160 12.46 14.45 0.75
N ALA A 161 11.30 13.91 1.12
CA ALA A 161 11.18 12.62 1.78
C ALA A 161 11.73 11.48 0.92
N ARG A 162 11.39 11.47 -0.38
CA ARG A 162 11.87 10.50 -1.36
C ARG A 162 13.39 10.55 -1.53
N ILE A 163 13.96 11.76 -1.64
CA ILE A 163 15.41 11.96 -1.76
C ILE A 163 16.13 11.41 -0.53
N ALA A 164 15.65 11.77 0.67
CA ALA A 164 16.25 11.30 1.92
C ALA A 164 16.12 9.78 2.12
N ALA A 165 14.97 9.19 1.76
CA ALA A 165 14.79 7.73 1.82
C ALA A 165 15.70 6.98 0.84
N ARG A 166 15.91 7.50 -0.38
CA ARG A 166 16.89 6.96 -1.32
C ARG A 166 18.32 7.06 -0.80
N ALA A 167 18.68 8.18 -0.16
CA ALA A 167 19.98 8.33 0.48
C ALA A 167 20.16 7.29 1.61
N ALA A 168 19.12 7.02 2.41
CA ALA A 168 19.16 5.95 3.40
C ALA A 168 19.41 4.57 2.77
N LEU A 169 18.73 4.24 1.66
CA LEU A 169 18.94 2.98 0.94
C LEU A 169 20.34 2.85 0.33
N ALA A 170 20.98 3.96 -0.02
CA ALA A 170 22.32 3.99 -0.59
C ALA A 170 23.44 3.75 0.45
N VAL A 171 23.13 3.77 1.75
CA VAL A 171 24.12 3.49 2.79
C VAL A 171 24.55 2.01 2.72
N PRO A 172 25.85 1.71 2.56
CA PRO A 172 26.34 0.35 2.38
C PRO A 172 26.30 -0.45 3.69
N GLU A 173 26.44 -1.78 3.56
CA GLU A 173 26.70 -2.70 4.70
C GLU A 173 25.63 -2.73 5.81
N LEU A 174 24.38 -2.43 5.47
CA LEU A 174 23.26 -2.51 6.40
C LEU A 174 22.47 -3.82 6.21
N PRO A 175 22.00 -4.44 7.30
CA PRO A 175 21.01 -5.51 7.23
C PRO A 175 19.78 -5.10 6.42
N GLU A 176 19.28 -5.99 5.56
CA GLU A 176 18.13 -5.70 4.68
C GLU A 176 16.89 -5.23 5.45
N ARG A 177 16.65 -5.80 6.65
CA ARG A 177 15.55 -5.42 7.54
C ARG A 177 15.55 -3.93 7.91
N LEU A 178 16.73 -3.32 8.08
CA LEU A 178 16.82 -1.88 8.37
C LEU A 178 16.31 -1.06 7.18
N ARG A 179 16.63 -1.50 5.97
CA ARG A 179 16.26 -0.82 4.72
C ARG A 179 14.76 -0.82 4.47
N SER A 180 14.01 -1.75 5.05
CA SER A 180 12.55 -1.83 4.90
C SER A 180 11.82 -0.55 5.30
N ASP A 181 12.26 0.15 6.34
CA ASP A 181 11.65 1.43 6.75
C ASP A 181 11.81 2.53 5.68
N ALA A 182 12.97 2.56 5.01
CA ALA A 182 13.22 3.52 3.92
C ALA A 182 12.37 3.17 2.68
N TRP A 183 12.26 1.88 2.35
CA TRP A 183 11.35 1.41 1.30
C TRP A 183 9.89 1.77 1.60
N PHE A 184 9.46 1.64 2.86
CA PHE A 184 8.11 2.04 3.26
C PHE A 184 7.87 3.55 3.08
N ILE A 185 8.84 4.42 3.38
CA ILE A 185 8.68 5.86 3.12
C ILE A 185 8.58 6.15 1.61
N LEU A 186 9.34 5.45 0.77
CA LEU A 186 9.19 5.58 -0.68
C LEU A 186 7.79 5.16 -1.14
N ALA A 187 7.27 4.06 -0.60
CA ALA A 187 5.93 3.59 -0.90
C ALA A 187 4.85 4.58 -0.48
N ASP A 188 4.89 5.05 0.76
CA ASP A 188 3.96 6.02 1.32
C ASP A 188 3.99 7.34 0.53
N SER A 189 5.19 7.84 0.22
CA SER A 189 5.34 9.05 -0.62
C SER A 189 4.78 8.87 -2.03
N ALA A 190 4.92 7.68 -2.62
CA ALA A 190 4.36 7.35 -3.93
C ALA A 190 2.83 7.22 -3.87
N TRP A 191 2.29 6.61 -2.82
CA TRP A 191 0.85 6.47 -2.56
C TRP A 191 0.17 7.83 -2.44
N GLU A 192 0.72 8.75 -1.64
CA GLU A 192 0.20 10.12 -1.48
C GLU A 192 0.20 10.93 -2.79
N GLN A 193 1.03 10.53 -3.75
CA GLN A 193 1.13 11.14 -5.08
C GLN A 193 0.38 10.35 -6.17
N ASP A 194 -0.44 9.36 -5.80
CA ASP A 194 -1.17 8.47 -6.71
C ASP A 194 -0.30 7.68 -7.70
N ARG A 195 0.96 7.43 -7.34
CA ARG A 195 1.92 6.65 -8.14
C ARG A 195 1.89 5.18 -7.70
N LEU A 196 0.77 4.51 -7.98
CA LEU A 196 0.47 3.17 -7.44
C LEU A 196 1.49 2.09 -7.82
N ASP A 197 2.07 2.16 -9.02
CA ASP A 197 3.09 1.22 -9.49
C ASP A 197 4.40 1.34 -8.71
N GLU A 198 4.82 2.58 -8.44
CA GLU A 198 5.98 2.86 -7.60
C GLU A 198 5.69 2.44 -6.15
N ALA A 199 4.49 2.73 -5.64
CA ALA A 199 4.08 2.35 -4.30
C ALA A 199 4.10 0.83 -4.11
N GLU A 200 3.49 0.06 -5.02
CA GLU A 200 3.48 -1.41 -4.95
C GLU A 200 4.90 -1.97 -5.00
N THR A 201 5.74 -1.48 -5.90
CA THR A 201 7.13 -1.93 -6.04
C THR A 201 7.92 -1.71 -4.74
N ALA A 202 7.79 -0.52 -4.15
CA ALA A 202 8.48 -0.19 -2.90
C ALA A 202 7.94 -1.01 -1.71
N LEU A 203 6.64 -1.30 -1.65
CA LEU A 203 6.05 -2.15 -0.61
C LEU A 203 6.52 -3.60 -0.73
N ASN A 204 6.66 -4.12 -1.95
CA ASN A 204 7.24 -5.44 -2.17
C ASN A 204 8.67 -5.51 -1.63
N ALA A 205 9.49 -4.48 -1.86
CA ALA A 205 10.84 -4.41 -1.31
C ALA A 205 10.84 -4.29 0.22
N ALA A 206 9.94 -3.49 0.80
CA ALA A 206 9.82 -3.34 2.25
C ALA A 206 9.46 -4.67 2.93
N ILE A 207 8.47 -5.39 2.41
CA ILE A 207 7.96 -6.65 2.95
C ILE A 207 8.94 -7.81 2.70
N ALA A 208 9.66 -7.81 1.57
CA ALA A 208 10.71 -8.79 1.32
C ALA A 208 11.84 -8.67 2.36
N GLY A 209 12.27 -7.43 2.64
CA GLY A 209 13.30 -7.17 3.65
C GLY A 209 12.83 -7.41 5.09
N ASP A 210 11.56 -7.13 5.40
CA ASP A 210 10.95 -7.32 6.72
C ASP A 210 9.53 -7.89 6.59
N PRO A 211 9.39 -9.24 6.54
CA PRO A 211 8.07 -9.87 6.41
C PRO A 211 7.12 -9.58 7.56
N GLY A 212 7.63 -9.10 8.71
CA GLY A 212 6.83 -8.70 9.87
C GLY A 212 6.39 -7.24 9.85
N PHE A 213 6.62 -6.50 8.75
CA PHE A 213 6.31 -5.08 8.69
C PHE A 213 4.81 -4.82 8.47
N TRP A 214 4.07 -4.77 9.60
CA TRP A 214 2.62 -4.53 9.65
C TRP A 214 2.16 -3.38 8.76
N GLU A 215 2.71 -2.17 8.95
CA GLU A 215 2.26 -0.98 8.21
C GLU A 215 2.49 -1.10 6.69
N ALA A 216 3.58 -1.75 6.27
CA ALA A 216 3.83 -1.99 4.85
C ALA A 216 2.79 -2.95 4.26
N ARG A 217 2.42 -4.02 4.98
CA ARG A 217 1.36 -4.94 4.54
C ARG A 217 -0.01 -4.28 4.49
N ARG A 218 -0.35 -3.50 5.52
CA ARG A 218 -1.59 -2.72 5.56
C ARG A 218 -1.69 -1.77 4.37
N LEU A 219 -0.64 -0.98 4.11
CA LEU A 219 -0.62 -0.07 2.96
C LEU A 219 -0.65 -0.83 1.62
N ARG A 220 -0.02 -2.01 1.53
CA ARG A 220 -0.05 -2.82 0.31
C ARG A 220 -1.45 -3.32 0.00
N LEU A 221 -2.24 -3.70 1.00
CA LEU A 221 -3.65 -4.03 0.80
C LEU A 221 -4.44 -2.86 0.19
N GLU A 222 -4.21 -1.63 0.67
CA GLU A 222 -4.86 -0.41 0.14
C GLU A 222 -4.41 -0.08 -1.30
N VAL A 223 -3.11 -0.22 -1.58
CA VAL A 223 -2.57 -0.05 -2.94
C VAL A 223 -3.17 -1.07 -3.89
N LEU A 224 -3.17 -2.36 -3.53
CA LEU A 224 -3.70 -3.43 -4.36
C LEU A 224 -5.21 -3.26 -4.60
N ALA A 225 -5.98 -2.88 -3.58
CA ALA A 225 -7.39 -2.54 -3.71
C ALA A 225 -7.62 -1.45 -4.77
N ARG A 226 -6.87 -0.35 -4.71
CA ARG A 226 -7.00 0.74 -5.68
C ARG A 226 -6.57 0.32 -7.09
N ARG A 227 -5.53 -0.51 -7.21
CA ARG A 227 -5.09 -1.05 -8.51
C ARG A 227 -6.11 -2.01 -9.12
N LEU A 228 -6.79 -2.83 -8.32
CA LEU A 228 -7.84 -3.73 -8.80
C LEU A 228 -9.08 -2.95 -9.29
N ALA A 229 -9.37 -1.79 -8.72
CA ALA A 229 -10.42 -0.87 -9.17
C ALA A 229 -10.03 -0.07 -10.43
N GLY A 230 -8.77 -0.12 -10.86
CA GLY A 230 -8.29 0.53 -12.07
C GLY A 230 -8.86 -0.08 -13.37
N PRO A 231 -8.72 0.61 -14.51
CA PRO A 231 -9.27 0.14 -15.78
C PRO A 231 -8.67 -1.21 -16.22
N ARG A 232 -9.52 -2.08 -16.77
CA ARG A 232 -9.27 -3.40 -17.40
C ARG A 232 -7.83 -3.93 -17.27
N GLN A 233 -7.60 -4.67 -16.19
CA GLN A 233 -6.39 -5.46 -15.97
C GLN A 233 -6.45 -6.83 -16.67
N ARG A 234 -5.31 -7.50 -16.85
CA ARG A 234 -5.25 -8.89 -17.34
C ARG A 234 -5.66 -9.87 -16.24
N GLY A 235 -6.23 -11.03 -16.61
CA GLY A 235 -6.68 -12.06 -15.66
C GLY A 235 -5.56 -12.53 -14.72
N ALA A 236 -4.38 -12.86 -15.26
CA ALA A 236 -3.22 -13.27 -14.45
C ALA A 236 -2.79 -12.20 -13.42
N VAL A 237 -2.79 -10.91 -13.82
CA VAL A 237 -2.46 -9.79 -12.92
C VAL A 237 -3.51 -9.64 -11.81
N CYS A 238 -4.79 -9.83 -12.13
CA CYS A 238 -5.87 -9.81 -11.15
C CYS A 238 -5.72 -10.93 -10.11
N LEU A 239 -5.36 -12.14 -10.55
CA LEU A 239 -5.13 -13.28 -9.67
C LEU A 239 -3.89 -13.07 -8.79
N ASP A 240 -2.77 -12.61 -9.35
CA ASP A 240 -1.56 -12.34 -8.57
C ASP A 240 -1.79 -11.28 -7.49
N ARG A 241 -2.47 -10.17 -7.83
CA ARG A 241 -2.83 -9.14 -6.85
C ARG A 241 -3.75 -9.67 -5.77
N THR A 242 -4.77 -10.44 -6.13
CA THR A 242 -5.71 -11.03 -5.16
C THR A 242 -5.01 -12.02 -4.24
N ARG A 243 -4.10 -12.85 -4.79
CA ARG A 243 -3.23 -13.77 -4.02
C ARG A 243 -2.43 -12.99 -2.98
N ARG A 244 -1.72 -11.93 -3.39
CA ARG A 244 -0.93 -11.07 -2.49
C ARG A 244 -1.79 -10.42 -1.40
N MET A 245 -3.02 -9.99 -1.73
CA MET A 245 -3.93 -9.45 -0.72
C MET A 245 -4.31 -10.49 0.34
N ILE A 246 -4.58 -11.73 -0.07
CA ILE A 246 -4.89 -12.81 0.88
C ILE A 246 -3.65 -13.13 1.75
N GLU A 247 -2.46 -13.19 1.15
CA GLU A 247 -1.20 -13.41 1.87
C GLU A 247 -0.92 -12.30 2.89
N ASP A 248 -1.12 -11.04 2.51
CA ASP A 248 -0.97 -9.91 3.43
C ASP A 248 -1.95 -9.99 4.57
N LEU A 249 -3.25 -10.11 4.25
CA LEU A 249 -4.28 -10.25 5.26
C LEU A 249 -3.95 -11.42 6.18
N GLY A 250 -3.48 -12.54 5.63
CA GLY A 250 -3.19 -13.77 6.37
C GLY A 250 -1.94 -13.69 7.23
N ALA A 251 -0.99 -12.84 6.88
CA ALA A 251 0.17 -12.54 7.73
C ALA A 251 -0.19 -11.63 8.90
N LEU A 252 -1.27 -10.84 8.80
CA LEU A 252 -1.62 -9.87 9.84
C LEU A 252 -1.90 -10.51 11.22
N PRO A 253 -2.56 -11.66 11.43
CA PRO A 253 -2.80 -12.16 12.80
C PRO A 253 -1.57 -12.72 13.50
N ALA A 254 -0.46 -12.88 12.77
CA ALA A 254 0.87 -13.03 13.35
C ALA A 254 1.45 -11.75 13.94
N LEU A 255 1.01 -10.61 13.40
CA LEU A 255 1.59 -9.30 13.60
C LEU A 255 0.68 -8.36 14.40
N ALA A 256 -0.61 -8.69 14.49
CA ALA A 256 -1.59 -7.92 15.22
C ALA A 256 -1.43 -8.11 16.73
N GLU A 257 -1.57 -7.02 17.46
CA GLU A 257 -1.56 -7.02 18.92
C GLU A 257 -2.91 -7.48 19.47
N ASP A 258 -4.00 -7.26 18.72
CA ASP A 258 -5.34 -7.68 19.09
C ASP A 258 -6.26 -7.98 17.88
N GLN A 259 -7.44 -8.56 18.18
CA GLN A 259 -8.44 -8.90 17.17
C GLN A 259 -9.19 -7.68 16.61
N THR A 260 -9.14 -6.52 17.28
CA THR A 260 -9.85 -5.31 16.86
C THR A 260 -9.20 -4.67 15.63
N GLN A 261 -7.89 -4.81 15.47
CA GLN A 261 -7.15 -4.37 14.29
C GLN A 261 -7.67 -5.03 12.98
N PHE A 262 -8.15 -6.28 13.04
CA PHE A 262 -8.79 -6.96 11.90
C PHE A 262 -10.14 -6.37 11.57
N ARG A 263 -10.95 -6.10 12.60
CA ARG A 263 -12.25 -5.46 12.42
C ARG A 263 -12.08 -4.08 11.81
N ASP A 264 -11.12 -3.29 12.28
CA ASP A 264 -10.83 -1.97 11.74
C ASP A 264 -10.39 -2.02 10.28
N LEU A 265 -9.57 -3.01 9.91
CA LEU A 265 -9.15 -3.22 8.53
C LEU A 265 -10.33 -3.64 7.65
N ALA A 266 -11.13 -4.61 8.10
CA ALA A 266 -12.32 -5.07 7.38
C ALA A 266 -13.34 -3.92 7.22
N ASP A 267 -13.57 -3.16 8.28
CA ASP A 267 -14.44 -1.98 8.25
C ASP A 267 -13.88 -0.88 7.34
N ARG A 268 -12.55 -0.71 7.21
CA ARG A 268 -11.97 0.22 6.22
C ARG A 268 -12.28 -0.23 4.79
N PHE A 269 -12.07 -1.51 4.46
CA PHE A 269 -12.40 -2.05 3.14
C PHE A 269 -13.91 -2.03 2.86
N ALA A 270 -14.74 -2.19 3.88
CA ALA A 270 -16.20 -2.08 3.76
C ALA A 270 -16.70 -0.62 3.66
N ARG A 271 -16.01 0.34 4.32
CA ARG A 271 -16.38 1.77 4.34
C ARG A 271 -15.90 2.57 3.13
N GLN A 272 -14.96 2.08 2.33
CA GLN A 272 -14.50 2.71 1.08
C GLN A 272 -15.59 2.73 -0.04
N GLY A 273 -16.87 2.78 0.34
CA GLY A 273 -18.02 2.47 -0.51
C GLY A 273 -18.19 0.97 -0.61
N THR A 274 -19.44 0.51 -0.73
CA THR A 274 -19.81 -0.88 -1.07
C THR A 274 -18.73 -1.52 -1.93
N PRO A 275 -18.17 -2.69 -1.55
CA PRO A 275 -16.96 -3.21 -2.19
C PRO A 275 -17.09 -3.08 -3.71
N SER A 276 -16.18 -2.34 -4.35
CA SER A 276 -16.37 -1.92 -5.74
C SER A 276 -16.28 -3.09 -6.72
N HIS A 277 -15.76 -4.23 -6.25
CA HIS A 277 -15.62 -5.48 -6.98
C HIS A 277 -15.50 -6.68 -6.02
N VAL A 278 -15.65 -7.90 -6.58
CA VAL A 278 -15.70 -9.16 -5.80
C VAL A 278 -14.47 -9.42 -4.93
N ALA A 279 -13.27 -9.02 -5.38
CA ALA A 279 -12.04 -9.23 -4.59
C ALA A 279 -12.06 -8.46 -3.25
N LEU A 280 -12.63 -7.25 -3.21
CA LEU A 280 -12.75 -6.51 -1.95
C LEU A 280 -13.78 -7.14 -1.01
N ALA A 281 -14.89 -7.64 -1.56
CA ALA A 281 -15.86 -8.38 -0.77
C ALA A 281 -15.24 -9.65 -0.16
N LEU A 282 -14.40 -10.37 -0.92
CA LEU A 282 -13.64 -11.50 -0.42
C LEU A 282 -12.70 -11.09 0.73
N ILE A 283 -11.87 -10.07 0.54
CA ILE A 283 -10.89 -9.62 1.54
C ILE A 283 -11.57 -9.09 2.81
N ALA A 284 -12.62 -8.27 2.68
CA ALA A 284 -13.38 -7.80 3.82
C ALA A 284 -14.12 -8.94 4.54
N GLY A 285 -14.69 -9.88 3.80
CA GLY A 285 -15.34 -11.07 4.36
C GLY A 285 -14.37 -11.97 5.14
N LEU A 286 -13.17 -12.20 4.61
CA LEU A 286 -12.10 -12.92 5.31
C LEU A 286 -11.66 -12.15 6.56
N GLY A 287 -11.48 -10.83 6.47
CA GLY A 287 -11.14 -9.98 7.62
C GLY A 287 -12.15 -10.07 8.75
N TYR A 288 -13.46 -9.97 8.43
CA TYR A 288 -14.52 -10.17 9.42
C TYR A 288 -14.49 -11.56 10.03
N ARG A 289 -14.32 -12.60 9.20
CA ARG A 289 -14.28 -13.99 9.66
C ARG A 289 -13.12 -14.22 10.64
N TRP A 290 -11.94 -13.67 10.36
CA TRP A 290 -10.77 -13.79 11.26
C TRP A 290 -10.88 -12.92 12.51
N SER A 291 -11.67 -11.84 12.46
CA SER A 291 -12.03 -11.06 13.66
C SER A 291 -13.12 -11.72 14.53
N GLY A 292 -13.67 -12.86 14.11
CA GLY A 292 -14.77 -13.56 14.79
C GLY A 292 -16.17 -13.02 14.48
N ASP A 293 -16.31 -12.03 13.60
CA ASP A 293 -17.59 -11.45 13.19
C ASP A 293 -18.22 -12.24 12.04
N THR A 294 -18.79 -13.40 12.37
CA THR A 294 -19.34 -14.33 11.38
C THR A 294 -20.56 -13.79 10.64
N GLU A 295 -21.34 -12.92 11.28
CA GLU A 295 -22.54 -12.33 10.68
C GLU A 295 -22.16 -11.32 9.59
N ARG A 296 -21.25 -10.38 9.91
CA ARG A 296 -20.74 -9.44 8.90
C ARG A 296 -19.97 -10.14 7.81
N ALA A 297 -19.15 -11.15 8.15
CA ALA A 297 -18.47 -11.96 7.15
C ALA A 297 -19.46 -12.56 6.13
N ARG A 298 -20.55 -13.18 6.61
CA ARG A 298 -21.58 -13.76 5.75
C ARG A 298 -22.28 -12.71 4.91
N ALA A 299 -22.67 -11.58 5.51
CA ALA A 299 -23.35 -10.49 4.80
C ALA A 299 -22.46 -9.88 3.70
N THR A 300 -21.18 -9.64 4.00
CA THR A 300 -20.21 -9.11 3.05
C THR A 300 -19.95 -10.09 1.90
N LEU A 301 -19.72 -11.37 2.20
CA LEU A 301 -19.49 -12.40 1.18
C LEU A 301 -20.72 -12.62 0.30
N ALA A 302 -21.92 -12.67 0.87
CA ALA A 302 -23.17 -12.78 0.12
C ALA A 302 -23.40 -11.58 -0.82
N SER A 303 -22.86 -10.40 -0.48
CA SER A 303 -22.97 -9.23 -1.34
C SER A 303 -22.09 -9.30 -2.60
N ALA A 304 -21.08 -10.18 -2.63
CA ALA A 304 -20.10 -10.26 -3.71
C ALA A 304 -20.74 -10.55 -5.08
N GLU A 305 -21.79 -11.38 -5.14
CA GLU A 305 -22.46 -11.69 -6.41
C GLU A 305 -23.05 -10.46 -7.09
N ARG A 306 -23.43 -9.43 -6.32
CA ARG A 306 -23.97 -8.17 -6.85
C ARG A 306 -22.89 -7.27 -7.45
N LEU A 307 -21.61 -7.65 -7.35
CA LEU A 307 -20.45 -6.87 -7.76
C LEU A 307 -19.77 -7.40 -9.04
N ARG A 308 -20.45 -8.30 -9.76
CA ARG A 308 -19.96 -8.90 -11.01
C ARG A 308 -19.71 -7.88 -12.12
N GLY A 309 -18.86 -8.25 -13.07
CA GLY A 309 -18.51 -7.48 -14.26
C GLY A 309 -17.52 -6.34 -13.99
N ARG A 310 -16.82 -6.37 -12.85
CA ARG A 310 -15.86 -5.33 -12.44
C ARG A 310 -14.42 -5.78 -12.53
N LEU A 311 -14.18 -7.10 -12.59
CA LEU A 311 -12.88 -7.72 -12.80
C LEU A 311 -12.87 -8.53 -14.10
N PRO A 312 -11.70 -8.97 -14.60
CA PRO A 312 -11.62 -9.89 -15.73
C PRO A 312 -12.36 -11.20 -15.43
N ASP A 313 -13.19 -11.66 -16.36
CA ASP A 313 -14.16 -12.75 -16.16
C ASP A 313 -13.54 -14.00 -15.52
N GLY A 314 -12.37 -14.43 -15.99
CA GLY A 314 -11.73 -15.63 -15.44
C GLY A 314 -11.20 -15.46 -14.01
N CYS A 315 -10.70 -14.28 -13.65
CA CYS A 315 -10.32 -13.95 -12.27
C CYS A 315 -11.57 -13.83 -11.38
N GLU A 316 -12.60 -13.13 -11.88
CA GLU A 316 -13.86 -12.91 -11.17
C GLU A 316 -14.56 -14.22 -10.84
N ARG A 317 -14.62 -15.14 -11.80
CA ARG A 317 -15.22 -16.47 -11.63
C ARG A 317 -14.54 -17.27 -10.52
N LEU A 318 -13.20 -17.35 -10.53
CA LEU A 318 -12.45 -18.08 -9.50
C LEU A 318 -12.70 -17.48 -8.10
N ILE A 319 -12.69 -16.15 -7.99
CA ILE A 319 -13.01 -15.47 -6.72
C ILE A 319 -14.43 -15.84 -6.25
N LEU A 320 -15.42 -15.80 -7.14
CA LEU A 320 -16.80 -16.13 -6.79
C LEU A 320 -16.98 -17.58 -6.37
N GLU A 321 -16.31 -18.53 -7.05
CA GLU A 321 -16.31 -19.95 -6.66
C GLU A 321 -15.83 -20.14 -5.22
N ARG A 322 -14.78 -19.41 -4.80
CA ARG A 322 -14.32 -19.42 -3.41
C ARG A 322 -15.28 -18.74 -2.46
N VAL A 323 -15.86 -17.60 -2.84
CA VAL A 323 -16.88 -16.93 -2.01
C VAL A 323 -18.05 -17.88 -1.74
N SER A 324 -18.55 -18.58 -2.75
CA SER A 324 -19.63 -19.57 -2.61
C SER A 324 -19.23 -20.71 -1.67
N GLY A 325 -18.00 -21.24 -1.80
CA GLY A 325 -17.48 -22.26 -0.89
C GLY A 325 -17.39 -21.78 0.57
N LEU A 326 -17.05 -20.50 0.80
CA LEU A 326 -16.96 -19.91 2.13
C LEU A 326 -18.33 -19.65 2.79
N LEU A 327 -19.39 -19.51 1.99
CA LEU A 327 -20.78 -19.33 2.43
C LEU A 327 -21.49 -20.65 2.75
N GLY A 328 -20.95 -21.79 2.28
CA GLY A 328 -21.47 -23.12 2.60
C GLY A 328 -21.48 -23.40 4.11
N PRO A 329 -22.30 -24.37 4.57
CA PRO A 329 -22.33 -24.75 5.98
C PRO A 329 -20.90 -25.10 6.44
N ALA A 330 -20.45 -24.51 7.55
CA ALA A 330 -19.18 -24.86 8.15
C ALA A 330 -19.18 -26.37 8.36
N LEU A 331 -18.26 -27.09 7.70
CA LEU A 331 -18.03 -28.50 7.98
C LEU A 331 -17.87 -28.59 9.51
N ALA A 332 -18.78 -29.32 10.14
CA ALA A 332 -18.76 -29.52 11.58
C ALA A 332 -17.34 -29.99 11.94
N PRO A 333 -16.74 -29.49 13.04
CA PRO A 333 -15.46 -30.01 13.46
C PRO A 333 -15.61 -31.51 13.60
N GLU A 334 -14.88 -32.27 12.76
CA GLU A 334 -14.75 -33.70 12.96
C GLU A 334 -14.31 -33.88 14.40
N LYS A 335 -15.17 -34.51 15.20
CA LYS A 335 -14.79 -34.99 16.52
C LYS A 335 -13.61 -35.92 16.28
N ARG A 336 -12.40 -35.41 16.51
CA ARG A 336 -11.22 -36.27 16.59
C ARG A 336 -11.48 -37.30 17.69
N PRO A 337 -11.28 -38.60 17.41
CA PRO A 337 -11.48 -39.66 18.40
C PRO A 337 -10.58 -39.47 19.63
#